data_AF-A0A4R4ZQ37-F1
#
_entry.id   AF-A0A4R4ZQ37-F1
#
_cell.length_a   1.000
_cell.length_b   1.000
_cell.length_c   1.000
_cell.angle_alpha   90.00
_cell.angle_beta   90.00
_cell.angle_gamma   90.00
#
_symmetry.space_group_name_H-M   'P 1'
#
loop_
_entity.id
_entity.type
_entity.pdbx_description
1 polymer ?
#
loop_
_entity_poly.entity_id
_entity_poly.type
_entity_poly.pdbx_seq_one_letter_code
_entity_poly.pdbx_strand_id
1 'polypeptide(L)'
;MGFWGMFMVAESAVHPRDVIPELPAEVEVEQTRLTSAAGDWSRWRIWTNVGRLSAELGHQVEVIPRSSVILAEFYDSDGARVDFVDWPSTHWTTYLNLDRTLGYIITPYAPFDAEGNELDEAAVEAQDAVYQRERDAEYARLHVPAATTAPAALAWAEHAGLTPQSTVAELIALLDSNELFAEDAFYDLLKALGLEPAAAT
;
A
#
# COMPACT_ATOMS: atom_id res chain seq x y z
N MET A 1 -3.27 0.04 18.66
CA MET A 1 -4.36 0.57 17.84
C MET A 1 -3.71 1.00 16.54
N GLY A 2 -3.85 0.21 15.48
CA GLY A 2 -3.24 0.48 14.19
C GLY A 2 -4.10 1.39 13.32
N PHE A 3 -3.50 1.88 12.24
CA PHE A 3 -4.11 2.73 11.24
C PHE A 3 -4.73 1.86 10.14
N TRP A 4 -5.99 2.13 9.87
CA TRP A 4 -6.72 1.61 8.73
C TRP A 4 -7.08 2.79 7.84
N GLY A 5 -6.53 2.84 6.63
CA GLY A 5 -6.78 3.96 5.72
C GLY A 5 -5.83 4.01 4.54
N MET A 6 -5.85 5.13 3.84
CA MET A 6 -5.08 5.33 2.63
C MET A 6 -4.22 6.58 2.71
N PHE A 7 -2.99 6.50 2.21
CA PHE A 7 -2.23 7.66 1.79
C PHE A 7 -2.29 7.80 0.27
N MET A 8 -2.48 9.04 -0.20
CA MET A 8 -2.26 9.41 -1.60
C MET A 8 -1.12 10.40 -1.68
N VAL A 9 -0.16 10.17 -2.57
CA VAL A 9 0.96 11.07 -2.84
C VAL A 9 0.89 11.51 -4.29
N ALA A 10 0.81 12.82 -4.52
CA ALA A 10 0.68 13.43 -5.83
C ALA A 10 1.31 14.83 -5.83
N GLU A 11 1.41 15.45 -7.01
CA GLU A 11 1.68 16.89 -7.11
C GLU A 11 0.67 17.69 -6.28
N SER A 12 1.10 18.77 -5.62
CA SER A 12 0.27 19.50 -4.64
C SER A 12 -0.97 20.17 -5.23
N ALA A 13 -0.98 20.40 -6.55
CA ALA A 13 -2.15 20.94 -7.25
C ALA A 13 -3.27 19.89 -7.43
N VAL A 14 -2.97 18.61 -7.19
CA VAL A 14 -3.89 17.49 -7.39
C VAL A 14 -4.64 17.19 -6.09
N HIS A 15 -5.96 17.35 -6.13
CA HIS A 15 -6.82 17.01 -5.01
C HIS A 15 -7.22 15.52 -5.06
N PRO A 16 -7.34 14.80 -3.91
CA PRO A 16 -7.69 13.39 -3.89
C PRO A 16 -8.95 13.02 -4.68
N ARG A 17 -9.96 13.89 -4.66
CA ARG A 17 -11.24 13.65 -5.35
C ARG A 17 -11.18 13.84 -6.87
N ASP A 18 -10.14 14.50 -7.38
CA ASP A 18 -9.92 14.60 -8.82
C ASP A 18 -9.29 13.31 -9.37
N VAL A 19 -8.59 12.58 -8.49
CA VAL A 19 -7.89 11.32 -8.78
C VAL A 19 -8.78 10.12 -8.48
N ILE A 20 -9.54 10.17 -7.38
CA ILE A 20 -10.44 9.13 -6.88
C ILE A 20 -11.84 9.75 -6.75
N PRO A 21 -12.63 9.80 -7.84
CA PRO A 21 -13.95 10.40 -7.85
C PRO A 21 -14.93 9.77 -6.85
N GLU A 22 -14.71 8.50 -6.49
CA GLU A 22 -15.54 7.74 -5.56
C GLU A 22 -15.37 8.17 -4.10
N LEU A 23 -14.37 9.01 -3.78
CA LEU A 23 -14.18 9.49 -2.42
C LEU A 23 -15.42 10.27 -1.92
N PRO A 24 -15.99 9.86 -0.76
CA PRO A 24 -17.11 10.56 -0.15
C PRO A 24 -16.80 12.04 0.09
N ALA A 25 -17.82 12.89 0.01
CA ALA A 25 -17.64 14.34 0.22
C ALA A 25 -17.20 14.71 1.63
N GLU A 26 -17.50 13.85 2.61
CA GLU A 26 -17.25 14.06 4.03
C GLU A 26 -15.97 13.35 4.51
N VAL A 27 -15.14 12.83 3.59
CA VAL A 27 -13.94 12.09 3.99
C VAL A 27 -12.96 13.02 4.71
N GLU A 28 -12.53 12.62 5.90
CA GLU A 28 -11.51 13.36 6.64
C GLU A 28 -10.16 13.17 5.92
N VAL A 29 -9.59 14.29 5.49
CA VAL A 29 -8.28 14.34 4.85
C VAL A 29 -7.33 15.23 5.62
N GLU A 30 -6.10 14.74 5.82
CA GLU A 30 -4.99 15.52 6.36
C GLU A 30 -3.93 15.66 5.27
N GLN A 31 -3.62 16.90 4.88
CA GLN A 31 -2.61 17.21 3.87
C GLN A 31 -1.27 17.51 4.55
N THR A 32 -0.21 16.88 4.07
CA THR A 32 1.18 17.17 4.43
C THR A 32 1.94 17.54 3.17
N ARG A 33 2.62 18.69 3.17
CA ARG A 33 3.48 19.09 2.05
C ARG A 33 4.79 18.29 2.07
N LEU A 34 5.22 17.90 0.88
CA LEU A 34 6.46 17.23 0.61
C LEU A 34 7.33 18.13 -0.27
N THR A 35 8.62 18.14 -0.01
CA THR A 35 9.63 18.80 -0.84
C THR A 35 10.24 17.80 -1.80
N SER A 36 10.39 18.20 -3.06
CA SER A 36 11.20 17.50 -4.06
C SER A 36 11.91 18.50 -4.95
N ALA A 37 12.94 18.05 -5.68
CA ALA A 37 13.60 18.87 -6.71
C ALA A 37 12.67 19.20 -7.90
N ALA A 38 11.59 18.44 -8.06
CA ALA A 38 10.63 18.53 -9.16
C ALA A 38 9.52 19.56 -8.94
N GLY A 39 9.34 20.04 -7.70
CA GLY A 39 8.28 20.96 -7.32
C GLY A 39 7.56 20.54 -6.03
N ASP A 40 6.39 21.14 -5.80
CA ASP A 40 5.62 20.91 -4.57
C ASP A 40 4.79 19.63 -4.69
N TRP A 41 5.08 18.64 -3.86
CA TRP A 41 4.31 17.41 -3.72
C TRP A 41 3.49 17.43 -2.44
N SER A 42 2.39 16.67 -2.41
CA SER A 42 1.54 16.55 -1.23
C SER A 42 1.22 15.09 -0.95
N ARG A 43 1.31 14.73 0.33
CA ARG A 43 0.74 13.50 0.86
C ARG A 43 -0.59 13.83 1.52
N TRP A 44 -1.62 13.10 1.15
CA TRP A 44 -2.94 13.17 1.74
C TRP A 44 -3.18 11.90 2.54
N ARG A 45 -3.42 12.03 3.84
CA ARG A 45 -3.92 10.95 4.68
C ARG A 45 -5.44 10.97 4.64
N ILE A 46 -6.03 9.87 4.18
CA ILE A 46 -7.46 9.73 3.96
C ILE A 46 -7.98 8.69 4.96
N TRP A 47 -8.78 9.15 5.92
CA TRP A 47 -9.34 8.33 7.00
C TRP A 47 -10.64 7.67 6.54
N THR A 48 -10.53 6.77 5.58
CA THR A 48 -11.62 5.90 5.18
C THR A 48 -11.07 4.51 4.90
N ASN A 49 -11.87 3.49 5.20
CA ASN A 49 -11.60 2.14 4.74
C ASN A 49 -11.85 2.08 3.23
N VAL A 50 -10.88 2.57 2.45
CA VAL A 50 -10.80 2.28 1.01
C VAL A 50 -10.69 0.75 0.78
N GLY A 51 -10.45 -0.04 1.84
CA GLY A 51 -10.62 -1.49 1.84
C GLY A 51 -12.02 -1.96 1.44
N ARG A 52 -13.05 -1.10 1.59
CA ARG A 52 -14.35 -1.34 0.93
C ARG A 52 -14.36 -1.01 -0.55
N LEU A 53 -13.60 -0.05 -1.04
CA LEU A 53 -13.49 0.22 -2.48
C LEU A 53 -12.66 -0.85 -3.20
N SER A 54 -11.54 -1.33 -2.65
CA SER A 54 -10.73 -2.39 -3.28
C SER A 54 -11.39 -3.79 -3.18
N ALA A 55 -12.11 -4.09 -2.09
CA ALA A 55 -12.80 -5.37 -1.90
C ALA A 55 -14.26 -5.42 -2.41
N GLU A 56 -15.04 -4.32 -2.35
CA GLU A 56 -16.43 -4.28 -2.88
C GLU A 56 -16.48 -3.96 -4.38
N LEU A 57 -15.47 -3.29 -4.97
CA LEU A 57 -15.48 -2.99 -6.41
C LEU A 57 -14.95 -4.13 -7.28
N GLY A 58 -14.19 -5.09 -6.76
CA GLY A 58 -13.52 -6.10 -7.60
C GLY A 58 -12.65 -5.48 -8.72
N HIS A 59 -12.39 -4.17 -8.61
CA HIS A 59 -11.84 -3.31 -9.63
C HIS A 59 -10.91 -2.34 -8.93
N GLN A 60 -9.74 -2.14 -9.54
CA GLN A 60 -8.83 -1.05 -9.24
C GLN A 60 -9.65 0.22 -9.11
N VAL A 61 -9.46 0.98 -8.02
CA VAL A 61 -9.94 2.37 -7.94
C VAL A 61 -9.65 3.01 -9.28
N GLU A 62 -10.66 3.59 -9.96
CA GLU A 62 -10.44 4.23 -11.25
C GLU A 62 -9.67 5.52 -10.97
N VAL A 63 -8.35 5.38 -10.94
CA VAL A 63 -7.45 6.52 -10.86
C VAL A 63 -7.53 7.19 -12.21
N ILE A 64 -7.91 8.47 -12.25
CA ILE A 64 -7.82 9.31 -13.45
C ILE A 64 -6.57 10.19 -13.29
N PRO A 65 -5.36 9.61 -13.37
CA PRO A 65 -4.15 10.39 -13.23
C PRO A 65 -4.10 11.35 -14.42
N ARG A 66 -4.00 12.65 -14.14
CA ARG A 66 -3.43 13.61 -15.11
C ARG A 66 -1.94 13.85 -14.85
N SER A 67 -1.39 13.13 -13.86
CA SER A 67 -0.03 13.19 -13.34
C SER A 67 0.29 11.87 -12.62
N SER A 68 1.55 11.63 -12.28
CA SER A 68 1.96 10.45 -11.50
C SER A 68 1.44 10.53 -10.06
N VAL A 69 1.00 9.39 -9.51
CA VAL A 69 0.42 9.26 -8.16
C VAL A 69 0.90 7.96 -7.50
N ILE A 70 1.15 7.99 -6.20
CA ILE A 70 1.29 6.79 -5.36
C ILE A 70 0.06 6.69 -4.46
N LEU A 71 -0.56 5.51 -4.41
CA LEU A 71 -1.58 5.18 -3.42
C LEU A 71 -1.02 4.10 -2.49
N ALA A 72 -1.20 4.25 -1.18
CA ALA A 72 -0.83 3.24 -0.21
C ALA A 72 -2.00 2.98 0.73
N GLU A 73 -2.52 1.77 0.70
CA GLU A 73 -3.58 1.28 1.58
C GLU A 73 -2.97 0.48 2.73
N PHE A 74 -3.26 0.88 3.97
CA PHE A 74 -2.70 0.31 5.19
C PHE A 74 -3.71 -0.58 5.92
N TYR A 75 -3.22 -1.73 6.38
CA TYR A 75 -3.95 -2.72 7.15
C TYR A 75 -3.36 -2.75 8.56
N ASP A 76 -4.10 -2.23 9.54
CA ASP A 76 -3.73 -2.12 10.96
C ASP A 76 -2.29 -1.61 11.25
N SER A 77 -1.77 -0.72 10.40
CA SER A 77 -0.37 -0.24 10.42
C SER A 77 0.72 -1.29 10.16
N ASP A 78 0.45 -2.56 9.89
CA ASP A 78 1.52 -3.57 9.80
C ASP A 78 1.63 -4.24 8.42
N GLY A 79 0.68 -3.99 7.53
CA GLY A 79 0.75 -4.31 6.11
C GLY A 79 0.33 -3.13 5.25
N ALA A 80 0.88 -3.02 4.04
CA ALA A 80 0.39 -2.05 3.07
C ALA A 80 0.42 -2.58 1.64
N ARG A 81 -0.63 -2.26 0.88
CA ARG A 81 -0.65 -2.36 -0.58
C ARG A 81 -0.25 -1.00 -1.15
N VAL A 82 0.72 -0.96 -2.05
CA VAL A 82 1.21 0.27 -2.68
C VAL A 82 1.01 0.18 -4.18
N ASP A 83 0.21 1.09 -4.72
CA ASP A 83 -0.04 1.25 -6.15
C ASP A 83 0.72 2.45 -6.69
N PHE A 84 1.50 2.23 -7.73
CA PHE A 84 2.19 3.26 -8.50
C PHE A 84 1.41 3.49 -9.78
N VAL A 85 0.93 4.71 -9.96
CA VAL A 85 0.12 5.10 -11.11
C VAL A 85 0.80 6.23 -11.84
N ASP A 86 0.77 6.15 -13.16
CA ASP A 86 1.41 7.09 -14.05
C ASP A 86 0.58 7.31 -15.30
N TRP A 87 0.45 8.57 -15.70
CA TRP A 87 -0.26 8.92 -16.92
C TRP A 87 0.70 8.98 -18.12
N PRO A 88 0.30 8.51 -19.32
CA PRO A 88 -0.98 7.89 -19.65
C PRO A 88 -1.07 6.37 -19.49
N SER A 89 -0.02 5.68 -19.02
CA SER A 89 0.19 4.29 -19.47
C SER A 89 0.50 3.24 -18.41
N THR A 90 0.87 3.59 -17.18
CA THR A 90 1.43 2.59 -16.27
C THR A 90 0.77 2.61 -14.90
N HIS A 91 0.18 1.47 -14.54
CA HIS A 91 -0.25 1.16 -13.18
C HIS A 91 0.33 -0.19 -12.80
N TRP A 92 1.00 -0.25 -11.66
CA TRP A 92 1.45 -1.49 -11.07
C TRP A 92 1.38 -1.41 -9.53
N THR A 93 1.47 -2.58 -8.89
CA THR A 93 1.25 -2.73 -7.45
C THR A 93 2.41 -3.51 -6.83
N THR A 94 2.77 -3.16 -5.60
CA THR A 94 3.63 -3.94 -4.70
C THR A 94 3.05 -3.91 -3.29
N TYR A 95 3.65 -4.67 -2.38
CA TYR A 95 3.25 -4.75 -0.98
C TYR A 95 4.44 -4.45 -0.07
N LEU A 96 4.18 -3.74 1.02
CA LEU A 96 5.06 -3.65 2.17
C LEU A 96 4.53 -4.62 3.22
N ASN A 97 5.39 -5.48 3.76
CA ASN A 97 5.01 -6.53 4.71
C ASN A 97 3.85 -7.43 4.18
N LEU A 98 4.01 -8.00 2.97
CA LEU A 98 2.99 -8.85 2.33
C LEU A 98 2.49 -9.96 3.26
N ASP A 99 3.39 -10.60 4.00
CA ASP A 99 3.03 -11.67 4.94
C ASP A 99 2.01 -11.24 6.01
N ARG A 100 2.11 -10.01 6.50
CA ARG A 100 1.14 -9.45 7.46
C ARG A 100 -0.15 -9.06 6.75
N THR A 101 -0.02 -8.47 5.57
CA THR A 101 -1.16 -8.11 4.70
C THR A 101 -2.05 -9.32 4.41
N LEU A 102 -1.47 -10.50 4.17
CA LEU A 102 -2.22 -11.74 3.92
C LEU A 102 -3.15 -12.13 5.06
N GLY A 103 -2.81 -11.82 6.32
CA GLY A 103 -3.69 -12.07 7.47
C GLY A 103 -4.97 -11.24 7.47
N TYR A 104 -5.03 -10.18 6.68
CA TYR A 104 -6.24 -9.35 6.48
C TYR A 104 -6.98 -9.66 5.19
N ILE A 105 -6.30 -10.24 4.20
CA ILE A 105 -6.91 -10.71 2.95
C ILE A 105 -7.58 -12.07 3.16
N ILE A 106 -6.89 -12.98 3.85
CA ILE A 106 -7.37 -14.33 4.13
C ILE A 106 -7.77 -14.37 5.59
N THR A 107 -9.08 -14.49 5.82
CA THR A 107 -9.61 -14.57 7.17
C THR A 107 -9.17 -15.88 7.81
N PRO A 108 -8.45 -15.86 8.95
CA PRO A 108 -8.14 -17.06 9.69
C PRO A 108 -9.43 -17.76 10.14
N TYR A 109 -9.42 -19.10 10.20
CA TYR A 109 -10.55 -19.83 10.74
C TYR A 109 -10.74 -19.46 12.23
N ALA A 110 -11.99 -19.43 12.67
CA ALA A 110 -12.29 -19.29 14.08
C ALA A 110 -11.90 -20.58 14.81
N PRO A 111 -11.37 -20.53 16.05
CA PRO A 111 -11.03 -21.73 16.82
C PRO A 111 -12.27 -22.48 17.34
N PHE A 112 -13.44 -22.26 16.73
CA PHE A 112 -14.73 -22.81 17.11
C PHE A 112 -15.48 -23.37 15.89
N ASP A 113 -16.28 -24.41 16.10
CA ASP A 113 -17.22 -24.92 15.11
C ASP A 113 -18.45 -24.00 14.94
N ALA A 114 -19.40 -24.39 14.08
CA ALA A 114 -20.61 -23.62 13.82
C ALA A 114 -21.55 -23.53 15.03
N GLU A 115 -21.44 -24.47 15.97
CA GLU A 115 -22.16 -24.54 17.23
C GLU A 115 -21.45 -23.76 18.36
N GLY A 116 -20.24 -23.24 18.11
CA GLY A 116 -19.45 -22.46 19.06
C GLY A 116 -18.61 -23.30 20.02
N ASN A 117 -18.43 -24.59 19.78
CA ASN A 117 -17.53 -25.43 20.56
C ASN A 117 -16.09 -25.27 20.07
N GLU A 118 -15.13 -25.37 20.98
CA GLU A 118 -13.71 -25.39 20.60
C GLU A 118 -13.42 -26.56 19.67
N LEU A 119 -12.66 -26.29 18.60
CA LEU A 119 -12.20 -27.32 17.68
C LEU A 119 -11.24 -28.28 18.41
N ASP A 120 -11.36 -29.57 18.10
CA ASP A 120 -10.36 -30.54 18.53
C ASP A 120 -9.05 -30.41 17.72
N GLU A 121 -7.98 -31.05 18.20
CA GLU A 121 -6.65 -30.95 17.60
C GLU A 121 -6.63 -31.37 16.12
N ALA A 122 -7.41 -32.39 15.75
CA ALA A 122 -7.47 -32.87 14.37
C ALA A 122 -8.21 -31.88 13.45
N ALA A 123 -9.27 -31.25 13.95
CA ALA A 123 -9.99 -30.20 13.24
C ALA A 123 -9.14 -28.94 13.08
N VAL A 124 -8.39 -28.55 14.12
CA VAL A 124 -7.42 -27.43 14.05
C VAL A 124 -6.37 -27.71 12.99
N GLU A 125 -5.72 -28.88 13.00
CA GLU A 125 -4.68 -29.24 12.02
C GLU A 125 -5.23 -29.24 10.58
N ALA A 126 -6.47 -29.73 10.40
CA ALA A 126 -7.11 -29.74 9.08
C ALA A 126 -7.40 -28.31 8.57
N GLN A 127 -7.89 -27.43 9.44
CA GLN A 127 -8.16 -26.03 9.10
C GLN A 127 -6.87 -25.25 8.85
N ASP A 128 -5.84 -25.45 9.66
CA ASP A 128 -4.50 -24.90 9.45
C ASP A 128 -3.96 -25.30 8.08
N ALA A 129 -4.04 -26.58 7.71
CA ALA A 129 -3.56 -27.05 6.42
C ALA A 129 -4.30 -26.42 5.22
N VAL A 130 -5.59 -26.12 5.36
CA VAL A 130 -6.36 -25.39 4.33
C VAL A 130 -5.91 -23.93 4.30
N TYR A 131 -5.88 -23.26 5.46
CA TYR A 131 -5.46 -21.86 5.57
C TYR A 131 -4.06 -21.62 5.02
N GLN A 132 -3.08 -22.46 5.36
CA GLN A 132 -1.71 -22.33 4.85
C GLN A 132 -1.65 -22.54 3.34
N ARG A 133 -2.44 -23.47 2.79
CA ARG A 133 -2.49 -23.68 1.33
C ARG A 133 -3.06 -22.47 0.60
N GLU A 134 -4.13 -21.88 1.13
CA GLU A 134 -4.72 -20.67 0.56
C GLU A 134 -3.75 -19.48 0.67
N ARG A 135 -3.10 -19.34 1.84
CA ARG A 135 -2.09 -18.32 2.07
C ARG A 135 -0.89 -18.44 1.12
N ASP A 136 -0.34 -19.62 0.93
CA ASP A 136 0.78 -19.85 0.02
C ASP A 136 0.41 -19.55 -1.43
N ALA A 137 -0.80 -19.95 -1.85
CA ALA A 137 -1.31 -19.67 -3.19
C ALA A 137 -1.48 -18.17 -3.43
N GLU A 138 -2.02 -17.45 -2.44
CA GLU A 138 -2.24 -16.01 -2.53
C GLU A 138 -0.92 -15.23 -2.44
N TYR A 139 0.01 -15.66 -1.59
CA TYR A 139 1.38 -15.14 -1.56
C TYR A 139 2.01 -15.27 -2.94
N ALA A 140 1.97 -16.46 -3.55
CA ALA A 140 2.55 -16.69 -4.87
C ALA A 140 1.88 -15.84 -5.97
N ARG A 141 0.59 -15.51 -5.82
CA ARG A 141 -0.15 -14.66 -6.76
C ARG A 141 0.22 -13.18 -6.63
N LEU A 142 0.42 -12.69 -5.41
CA LEU A 142 0.62 -11.28 -5.09
C LEU A 142 2.09 -10.86 -5.02
N HIS A 143 2.97 -11.79 -4.67
CA HIS A 143 4.38 -11.52 -4.46
C HIS A 143 5.08 -11.19 -5.78
N VAL A 144 5.58 -9.97 -5.87
CA VAL A 144 6.54 -9.55 -6.90
C VAL A 144 7.88 -9.36 -6.21
N PRO A 145 8.97 -10.03 -6.66
CA PRO A 145 10.27 -9.90 -6.02
C PRO A 145 10.75 -8.45 -5.97
N ALA A 146 11.39 -8.05 -4.86
CA ALA A 146 11.93 -6.71 -4.71
C ALA A 146 12.93 -6.33 -5.82
N ALA A 147 13.69 -7.31 -6.33
CA ALA A 147 14.58 -7.14 -7.47
C ALA A 147 13.87 -6.71 -8.77
N THR A 148 12.56 -6.94 -8.88
CA THR A 148 11.72 -6.49 -10.00
C THR A 148 11.04 -5.16 -9.68
N THR A 149 10.52 -4.98 -8.46
CA THR A 149 9.77 -3.77 -8.08
C THR A 149 10.68 -2.56 -7.84
N ALA A 150 11.88 -2.73 -7.30
CA ALA A 150 12.79 -1.62 -7.01
C ALA A 150 13.19 -0.84 -8.29
N PRO A 151 13.66 -1.47 -9.37
CA PRO A 151 13.90 -0.75 -10.63
C PRO A 151 12.64 -0.07 -11.18
N ALA A 152 11.46 -0.69 -11.04
CA ALA A 152 10.19 -0.12 -11.50
C ALA A 152 9.80 1.13 -10.69
N ALA A 153 10.00 1.12 -9.38
CA ALA A 153 9.78 2.27 -8.50
C ALA A 153 10.70 3.44 -8.82
N LEU A 154 11.99 3.17 -9.08
CA LEU A 154 12.94 4.22 -9.49
C LEU A 154 12.56 4.79 -10.86
N ALA A 155 12.22 3.94 -11.83
CA ALA A 155 11.78 4.38 -13.15
C ALA A 155 10.49 5.23 -13.08
N TRP A 156 9.55 4.85 -12.20
CA TRP A 156 8.36 5.65 -11.92
C TRP A 156 8.74 7.02 -11.35
N ALA A 157 9.66 7.08 -10.38
CA ALA A 157 10.08 8.35 -9.77
C ALA A 157 10.77 9.27 -10.80
N GLU A 158 11.64 8.73 -11.64
CA GLU A 158 12.25 9.46 -12.74
C GLU A 158 11.21 10.01 -13.73
N HIS A 159 10.20 9.20 -14.09
CA HIS A 159 9.13 9.65 -14.98
C HIS A 159 8.23 10.71 -14.34
N ALA A 160 7.99 10.62 -13.03
CA ALA A 160 7.33 11.65 -12.22
C ALA A 160 8.18 12.93 -12.04
N GLY A 161 9.37 13.00 -12.65
CA GLY A 161 10.29 14.14 -12.56
C GLY A 161 11.07 14.23 -11.26
N LEU A 162 10.94 13.25 -10.36
CA LEU A 162 11.66 13.19 -9.09
C LEU A 162 13.12 12.83 -9.32
N THR A 163 13.95 13.10 -8.32
CA THR A 163 15.34 12.65 -8.27
C THR A 163 15.46 11.63 -7.14
N PRO A 164 15.47 10.32 -7.46
CA PRO A 164 15.63 9.29 -6.45
C PRO A 164 16.90 9.51 -5.61
N GLN A 165 16.79 9.24 -4.31
CA GLN A 165 17.88 9.41 -3.33
C GLN A 165 18.53 8.08 -2.95
N SER A 166 17.97 6.96 -3.41
CA SER A 166 18.46 5.61 -3.11
C SER A 166 18.92 4.88 -4.37
N THR A 167 19.84 3.96 -4.16
CA THR A 167 20.25 2.96 -5.15
C THR A 167 19.22 1.83 -5.26
N VAL A 168 19.26 1.07 -6.35
CA VAL A 168 18.44 -0.14 -6.53
C VAL A 168 18.64 -1.12 -5.35
N ALA A 169 19.87 -1.30 -4.88
CA ALA A 169 20.17 -2.25 -3.81
C ALA A 169 19.56 -1.84 -2.46
N GLU A 170 19.61 -0.55 -2.12
CA GLU A 170 18.97 0.00 -0.92
C GLU A 170 17.45 -0.14 -1.01
N LEU A 171 16.86 0.12 -2.19
CA LEU A 171 15.43 0.00 -2.38
C LEU A 171 14.96 -1.47 -2.36
N ILE A 172 15.77 -2.42 -2.84
CA ILE A 172 15.51 -3.85 -2.66
C ILE A 172 15.44 -4.19 -1.16
N ALA A 173 16.45 -3.76 -0.39
CA ALA A 173 16.49 -4.03 1.04
C ALA A 173 15.30 -3.41 1.80
N LEU A 174 14.84 -2.24 1.37
CA LEU A 174 13.63 -1.61 1.90
C LEU A 174 12.37 -2.42 1.56
N LEU A 175 12.18 -2.81 0.31
CA LEU A 175 10.97 -3.52 -0.13
C LEU A 175 10.89 -4.96 0.42
N ASP A 176 12.04 -5.57 0.71
CA ASP A 176 12.14 -6.87 1.41
C ASP A 176 12.15 -6.72 2.94
N SER A 177 12.10 -5.49 3.48
CA SER A 177 12.06 -5.27 4.92
C SER A 177 10.77 -5.81 5.55
N ASN A 178 10.83 -6.09 6.85
CA ASN A 178 9.69 -6.54 7.65
C ASN A 178 9.51 -5.60 8.84
N GLU A 179 9.33 -4.32 8.55
CA GLU A 179 9.20 -3.27 9.57
C GLU A 179 8.02 -3.54 10.50
N LEU A 180 8.10 -3.08 11.75
CA LEU A 180 6.98 -3.25 12.67
C LEU A 180 5.76 -2.47 12.18
N PHE A 181 5.97 -1.26 11.67
CA PHE A 181 4.95 -0.41 11.09
C PHE A 181 5.20 -0.23 9.61
N ALA A 182 4.23 -0.58 8.78
CA ALA A 182 4.30 -0.42 7.33
C ALA A 182 4.37 1.05 6.92
N GLU A 183 3.84 1.98 7.74
CA GLU A 183 3.94 3.42 7.50
C GLU A 183 5.39 3.90 7.50
N ASP A 184 6.23 3.36 8.39
CA ASP A 184 7.64 3.73 8.47
C ASP A 184 8.36 3.29 7.19
N ALA A 185 8.16 2.03 6.77
CA ALA A 185 8.65 1.52 5.48
C ALA A 185 8.13 2.34 4.29
N PHE A 186 6.88 2.81 4.34
CA PHE A 186 6.32 3.68 3.31
C PHE A 186 6.96 5.07 3.30
N TYR A 187 7.25 5.67 4.46
CA TYR A 187 7.94 6.96 4.51
C TYR A 187 9.38 6.86 4.03
N ASP A 188 10.07 5.78 4.37
CA ASP A 188 11.40 5.50 3.84
C ASP A 188 11.36 5.23 2.33
N LEU A 189 10.29 4.61 1.81
CA LEU A 189 10.05 4.49 0.37
C LEU A 189 9.90 5.87 -0.28
N LEU A 190 9.06 6.76 0.26
CA LEU A 190 8.92 8.11 -0.27
C LEU A 190 10.25 8.85 -0.31
N LYS A 191 11.03 8.78 0.79
CA LYS A 191 12.35 9.38 0.87
C LYS A 191 13.30 8.81 -0.18
N ALA A 192 13.33 7.50 -0.34
CA ALA A 192 14.14 6.81 -1.36
C ALA A 192 13.81 7.30 -2.78
N LEU A 193 12.55 7.64 -3.05
CA LEU A 193 12.08 8.20 -4.32
C LEU A 193 12.32 9.70 -4.47
N GLY A 194 12.86 10.38 -3.45
CA GLY A 194 13.16 11.82 -3.47
C GLY A 194 12.03 12.72 -2.98
N LEU A 195 11.16 12.19 -2.13
CA LEU A 195 10.09 12.93 -1.48
C LEU A 195 10.32 12.99 0.03
N GLU A 196 10.53 14.19 0.57
CA GLU A 196 10.72 14.38 2.01
C GLU A 196 9.66 15.33 2.58
N PRO A 197 9.28 15.21 3.87
CA PRO A 197 8.42 16.21 4.51
C PRO A 197 9.04 17.60 4.46
N ALA A 198 8.24 18.60 4.09
CA ALA A 198 8.69 19.98 4.18
C ALA A 198 9.05 20.32 5.64
N ALA A 199 10.17 21.01 5.85
CA ALA A 199 10.54 21.48 7.18
C ALA A 199 9.39 22.34 7.77
N ALA A 200 8.99 22.05 9.00
CA ALA A 200 8.06 22.90 9.72
C ALA A 200 8.71 24.28 9.88
N THR A 201 8.07 25.30 9.30
CA THR A 201 8.50 26.70 9.39
C THR A 201 7.83 27.39 10.57
#